data_AF-A0A3D0CCB7-F1
#
_entry.id   AF-A0A3D0CCB7-F1
#
_cell.length_a   1.000
_cell.length_b   1.000
_cell.length_c   1.000
_cell.angle_alpha   90.00
_cell.angle_beta   90.00
_cell.angle_gamma   90.00
#
_symmetry.space_group_name_H-M   'P 1'
#
loop_
_entity.id
_entity.type
_entity.pdbx_description
1 polymer ?
#
loop_
_entity_poly.entity_id
_entity_poly.type
_entity_poly.pdbx_seq_one_letter_code
_entity_poly.pdbx_strand_id
1 'polypeptide(L)'
;MTSIIALASFGANASQINSGGVTWDPDFDNGFESDYISTGVFKQYYVAGTARDGIAVGDKISDFSLVTLNDTLEGFGFLQTFNGQSISEYCVTCEVLTFTFTDFKLDSLTGAGAPVFTGGSAAIYANVGGLPTSYASASDDLLWLELDAVVNPLAGDGAGSTIDVDGTPVGGLNANAYFDVVGGAAASNFDTDGELFGSDFAYSATRNAGQDTGGFIINGNSIPEPTSLAIFGLGLLGLAGAARRKA
;
A
#
# COMPACT_ATOMS: atom_id res chain seq x y z
N MET A 1 -49.41 -30.75 0.69
CA MET A 1 -48.43 -30.52 1.78
C MET A 1 -47.50 -29.42 1.32
N THR A 2 -47.58 -28.24 1.92
CA THR A 2 -46.83 -27.06 1.46
C THR A 2 -46.22 -26.36 2.66
N SER A 3 -44.90 -26.49 2.83
CA SER A 3 -44.14 -25.83 3.91
C SER A 3 -43.64 -24.46 3.44
N ILE A 4 -43.78 -23.45 4.28
CA ILE A 4 -43.16 -22.12 4.11
C ILE A 4 -42.10 -21.96 5.19
N ILE A 5 -40.87 -21.62 4.80
CA ILE A 5 -39.72 -21.35 5.68
C ILE A 5 -39.51 -19.83 5.67
N ALA A 6 -39.47 -19.20 6.85
CA ALA A 6 -39.08 -17.80 6.99
C ALA A 6 -37.58 -17.73 7.32
N LEU A 7 -36.81 -17.01 6.52
CA LEU A 7 -35.40 -16.72 6.76
C LEU A 7 -35.28 -15.52 7.69
N ALA A 8 -34.49 -15.65 8.77
CA ALA A 8 -34.02 -14.52 9.55
C ALA A 8 -32.66 -14.07 8.98
N SER A 9 -32.56 -12.79 8.64
CA SER A 9 -31.32 -12.14 8.20
C SER A 9 -30.53 -11.69 9.43
N PHE A 10 -29.40 -12.32 9.71
CA PHE A 10 -28.41 -11.80 10.66
C PHE A 10 -27.61 -10.69 9.97
N GLY A 11 -27.41 -9.55 10.64
CA GLY A 11 -26.38 -8.60 10.23
C GLY A 11 -25.02 -9.25 10.49
N ALA A 12 -24.28 -9.54 9.44
CA ALA A 12 -22.89 -9.96 9.52
C ALA A 12 -22.03 -8.69 9.53
N ASN A 13 -21.31 -8.43 10.62
CA ASN A 13 -20.14 -7.55 10.56
C ASN A 13 -18.97 -8.46 10.17
N ALA A 14 -18.07 -8.03 9.28
CA ALA A 14 -16.89 -8.83 8.99
C ALA A 14 -16.07 -9.06 10.27
N SER A 15 -15.54 -10.26 10.43
CA SER A 15 -14.55 -10.54 11.47
C SER A 15 -13.22 -9.93 11.09
N GLN A 16 -12.38 -9.59 12.08
CA GLN A 16 -10.99 -9.27 11.82
C GLN A 16 -10.33 -10.39 11.00
N ILE A 17 -9.65 -10.00 9.94
CA ILE A 17 -8.83 -10.88 9.12
C ILE A 17 -7.43 -10.94 9.74
N ASN A 18 -6.79 -12.10 9.74
CA ASN A 18 -5.38 -12.24 10.06
C ASN A 18 -4.64 -12.79 8.85
N SER A 19 -3.65 -12.04 8.36
CA SER A 19 -2.71 -12.54 7.36
C SER A 19 -1.29 -12.13 7.73
N GLY A 20 -0.39 -13.10 7.76
CA GLY A 20 1.03 -12.83 8.02
C GLY A 20 1.34 -12.25 9.40
N GLY A 21 0.46 -12.46 10.40
CA GLY A 21 0.65 -11.88 11.72
C GLY A 21 0.10 -10.48 11.90
N VAL A 22 -0.53 -9.93 10.86
CA VAL A 22 -1.20 -8.63 10.84
C VAL A 22 -2.70 -8.86 10.91
N THR A 23 -3.40 -8.06 11.73
CA THR A 23 -4.86 -8.08 11.83
C THR A 23 -5.47 -6.74 11.46
N TRP A 24 -6.58 -6.79 10.73
CA TRP A 24 -7.37 -5.61 10.40
C TRP A 24 -8.85 -5.95 10.29
N ASP A 25 -9.68 -4.92 10.40
CA ASP A 25 -11.10 -4.98 10.07
C ASP A 25 -11.24 -4.65 8.57
N PRO A 26 -11.76 -5.56 7.73
CA PRO A 26 -11.93 -5.29 6.31
C PRO A 26 -13.13 -4.37 6.02
N ASP A 27 -14.02 -4.12 6.99
CA ASP A 27 -15.13 -3.17 6.88
C ASP A 27 -14.85 -1.90 7.71
N PHE A 28 -13.57 -1.52 7.85
CA PHE A 28 -13.18 -0.41 8.71
C PHE A 28 -13.80 0.92 8.26
N ASP A 29 -14.79 1.39 9.03
CA ASP A 29 -15.45 2.67 8.79
C ASP A 29 -14.65 3.82 9.44
N ASN A 30 -13.96 4.58 8.59
CA ASN A 30 -13.28 5.82 8.97
C ASN A 30 -14.13 7.08 8.65
N GLY A 31 -15.39 6.91 8.26
CA GLY A 31 -16.27 7.98 7.77
C GLY A 31 -16.09 8.31 6.28
N PHE A 32 -15.28 7.55 5.54
CA PHE A 32 -15.01 7.69 4.11
C PHE A 32 -15.24 6.36 3.38
N GLU A 33 -15.09 6.37 2.05
CA GLU A 33 -15.33 5.19 1.20
C GLU A 33 -14.19 4.14 1.28
N SER A 34 -12.98 4.53 1.72
CA SER A 34 -11.81 3.65 1.82
C SER A 34 -11.76 2.90 3.15
N ASP A 35 -11.67 1.58 3.13
CA ASP A 35 -11.55 0.73 4.34
C ASP A 35 -10.10 0.31 4.67
N TYR A 36 -9.13 0.60 3.79
CA TYR A 36 -7.70 0.55 4.10
C TYR A 36 -7.19 1.98 4.25
N ILE A 37 -6.67 2.31 5.43
CA ILE A 37 -5.94 3.55 5.66
C ILE A 37 -4.74 3.32 6.56
N SER A 38 -3.56 3.70 6.09
CA SER A 38 -2.35 3.72 6.90
C SER A 38 -1.64 5.05 6.82
N THR A 39 -1.01 5.45 7.92
CA THR A 39 -0.07 6.58 7.92
C THR A 39 1.30 6.08 8.35
N GLY A 40 2.35 6.74 7.88
CA GLY A 40 3.71 6.33 8.19
C GLY A 40 4.74 7.41 7.95
N VAL A 41 5.99 7.03 8.18
CA VAL A 41 7.16 7.87 7.93
C VAL A 41 8.16 7.12 7.08
N PHE A 42 8.91 7.86 6.28
CA PHE A 42 9.88 7.29 5.36
C PHE A 42 11.20 8.07 5.36
N LYS A 43 12.22 7.40 4.87
CA LYS A 43 13.50 7.94 4.42
C LYS A 43 13.71 7.55 2.96
N GLN A 44 14.19 8.48 2.14
CA GLN A 44 14.42 8.28 0.71
C GLN A 44 15.82 8.74 0.29
N TYR A 45 16.29 8.27 -0.84
CA TYR A 45 17.51 8.72 -1.51
C TYR A 45 17.41 8.38 -2.99
N TYR A 46 18.26 8.99 -3.81
CA TYR A 46 18.44 8.53 -5.18
C TYR A 46 19.62 7.58 -5.27
N VAL A 47 19.60 6.66 -6.22
CA VAL A 47 20.71 5.80 -6.58
C VAL A 47 21.19 6.21 -7.96
N ALA A 48 22.49 6.45 -8.07
CA ALA A 48 23.09 6.97 -9.29
C ALA A 48 22.98 5.95 -10.44
N GLY A 49 22.27 6.32 -11.52
CA GLY A 49 22.16 5.47 -12.72
C GLY A 49 23.32 5.66 -13.69
N THR A 50 24.07 6.76 -13.55
CA THR A 50 25.23 7.09 -14.38
C THR A 50 26.36 7.66 -13.54
N ALA A 51 27.61 7.32 -13.90
CA ALA A 51 28.78 7.86 -13.22
C ALA A 51 29.04 9.31 -13.63
N ARG A 52 29.30 10.19 -12.66
CA ARG A 52 29.55 11.63 -12.87
C ARG A 52 30.20 12.27 -11.65
N ASP A 53 31.11 13.21 -11.84
CA ASP A 53 31.64 14.09 -10.78
C ASP A 53 31.97 13.40 -9.43
N GLY A 54 32.59 12.23 -9.48
CA GLY A 54 32.97 11.46 -8.27
C GLY A 54 31.86 10.58 -7.67
N ILE A 55 30.68 10.55 -8.29
CA ILE A 55 29.57 9.63 -8.02
C ILE A 55 29.69 8.46 -9.00
N ALA A 56 29.81 7.24 -8.49
CA ALA A 56 29.79 6.01 -9.27
C ALA A 56 28.35 5.49 -9.44
N VAL A 57 28.12 4.64 -10.45
CA VAL A 57 26.83 3.95 -10.61
C VAL A 57 26.56 3.11 -9.36
N GLY A 58 25.35 3.23 -8.81
CA GLY A 58 24.94 2.56 -7.58
C GLY A 58 25.21 3.36 -6.30
N ASP A 59 25.91 4.50 -6.37
CA ASP A 59 26.10 5.35 -5.21
C ASP A 59 24.79 6.00 -4.76
N LYS A 60 24.61 6.09 -3.44
CA LYS A 60 23.47 6.79 -2.83
C LYS A 60 23.68 8.29 -2.86
N ILE A 61 22.70 9.00 -3.39
CA ILE A 61 22.65 10.46 -3.51
C ILE A 61 21.62 10.97 -2.50
N SER A 62 22.11 11.56 -1.41
CA SER A 62 21.28 12.23 -0.40
C SER A 62 21.18 13.74 -0.62
N ASP A 63 22.09 14.34 -1.39
CA ASP A 63 21.96 15.73 -1.84
C ASP A 63 21.18 15.74 -3.16
N PHE A 64 19.89 16.11 -3.08
CA PHE A 64 19.02 16.07 -4.25
C PHE A 64 19.42 17.08 -5.33
N SER A 65 20.24 18.09 -5.01
CA SER A 65 20.76 19.01 -6.03
C SER A 65 21.71 18.35 -7.03
N LEU A 66 22.22 17.15 -6.70
CA LEU A 66 23.08 16.35 -7.55
C LEU A 66 22.30 15.33 -8.39
N VAL A 67 20.98 15.24 -8.25
CA VAL A 67 20.13 14.29 -8.98
C VAL A 67 20.08 14.67 -10.46
N THR A 68 20.19 13.65 -11.31
CA THR A 68 20.17 13.78 -12.77
C THR A 68 19.30 12.69 -13.38
N LEU A 69 19.04 12.79 -14.69
CA LEU A 69 18.30 11.77 -15.41
C LEU A 69 19.00 10.40 -15.30
N ASN A 70 18.18 9.35 -15.31
CA ASN A 70 18.52 7.94 -15.07
C ASN A 70 18.82 7.57 -13.62
N ASP A 71 18.86 8.52 -12.68
CA ASP A 71 18.91 8.16 -11.27
C ASP A 71 17.57 7.56 -10.82
N THR A 72 17.64 6.63 -9.89
CA THR A 72 16.48 5.90 -9.38
C THR A 72 16.14 6.37 -7.98
N LEU A 73 14.89 6.73 -7.74
CA LEU A 73 14.39 7.05 -6.41
C LEU A 73 14.10 5.75 -5.64
N GLU A 74 14.66 5.65 -4.44
CA GLU A 74 14.48 4.54 -3.51
C GLU A 74 14.20 5.05 -2.10
N GLY A 75 13.58 4.22 -1.27
CA GLY A 75 13.37 4.54 0.13
C GLY A 75 12.76 3.42 0.94
N PHE A 76 12.71 3.67 2.24
CA PHE A 76 12.17 2.75 3.23
C PHE A 76 11.55 3.52 4.39
N GLY A 77 10.66 2.86 5.12
CA GLY A 77 9.89 3.46 6.18
C GLY A 77 9.08 2.43 6.95
N PHE A 78 8.12 2.91 7.73
CA PHE A 78 7.19 2.04 8.45
C PHE A 78 5.85 2.73 8.66
N LEU A 79 4.82 1.89 8.80
CA LEU A 79 3.47 2.33 9.12
C LEU A 79 3.40 2.61 10.63
N GLN A 80 2.86 3.76 10.99
CA GLN A 80 2.59 4.17 12.36
C GLN A 80 1.18 3.76 12.80
N THR A 81 0.23 3.85 11.88
CA THR A 81 -1.15 3.41 12.07
C THR A 81 -1.65 2.63 10.87
N PHE A 82 -2.60 1.74 11.12
CA PHE A 82 -3.33 1.00 10.09
C PHE A 82 -4.77 0.77 10.56
N ASN A 83 -5.76 1.21 9.79
CA ASN A 83 -7.19 1.14 10.13
C ASN A 83 -7.49 1.66 11.54
N GLY A 84 -6.91 2.82 11.87
CA GLY A 84 -7.03 3.46 13.19
C GLY A 84 -6.30 2.75 14.33
N GLN A 85 -5.69 1.59 14.08
CA GLN A 85 -4.94 0.82 15.05
C GLN A 85 -3.48 1.29 15.09
N SER A 86 -2.92 1.30 16.30
CA SER A 86 -1.49 1.45 16.53
C SER A 86 -0.72 0.17 16.21
N ILE A 87 0.61 0.27 16.15
CA ILE A 87 1.50 -0.86 15.86
C ILE A 87 1.21 -2.08 16.73
N SER A 88 1.04 -1.90 18.05
CA SER A 88 0.77 -3.01 18.98
C SER A 88 -0.60 -3.66 18.83
N GLU A 89 -1.51 -3.05 18.07
CA GLU A 89 -2.87 -3.53 17.88
C GLU A 89 -2.98 -4.33 16.57
N TYR A 90 -2.43 -3.82 15.47
CA TYR A 90 -2.49 -4.53 14.19
C TYR A 90 -1.41 -5.63 14.06
N CYS A 91 -0.28 -5.53 14.76
CA CYS A 91 0.76 -6.56 14.74
C CYS A 91 0.59 -7.56 15.88
N VAL A 92 0.02 -8.74 15.57
CA VAL A 92 -0.18 -9.83 16.54
C VAL A 92 1.07 -10.70 16.68
N THR A 93 1.74 -10.99 15.56
CA THR A 93 3.01 -11.76 15.56
C THR A 93 4.16 -11.05 14.88
N CYS A 94 3.92 -9.90 14.23
CA CYS A 94 4.96 -8.97 13.84
C CYS A 94 5.25 -7.96 14.97
N GLU A 95 6.30 -7.15 14.78
CA GLU A 95 6.57 -5.97 15.58
C GLU A 95 6.18 -4.69 14.85
N VAL A 96 6.28 -4.63 13.52
CA VAL A 96 5.88 -3.47 12.72
C VAL A 96 5.67 -3.84 11.25
N LEU A 97 4.79 -3.11 10.57
CA LEU A 97 4.71 -3.13 9.11
C LEU A 97 5.72 -2.12 8.54
N THR A 98 6.73 -2.61 7.82
CA THR A 98 7.72 -1.77 7.14
C THR A 98 7.36 -1.58 5.68
N PHE A 99 7.68 -0.42 5.12
CA PHE A 99 7.41 -0.04 3.74
C PHE A 99 8.73 0.20 3.01
N THR A 100 8.83 -0.26 1.77
CA THR A 100 9.96 0.03 0.89
C THR A 100 9.47 0.42 -0.50
N PHE A 101 10.24 1.22 -1.21
CA PHE A 101 10.00 1.55 -2.60
C PHE A 101 11.32 1.72 -3.35
N THR A 102 11.34 1.33 -4.61
CA THR A 102 12.55 1.32 -5.45
C THR A 102 12.18 1.43 -6.93
N ASP A 103 13.19 1.52 -7.80
CA ASP A 103 13.06 1.43 -9.26
C ASP A 103 12.25 2.57 -9.94
N PHE A 104 11.95 3.65 -9.21
CA PHE A 104 11.39 4.87 -9.78
C PHE A 104 12.47 5.66 -10.50
N LYS A 105 12.67 5.39 -11.78
CA LYS A 105 13.75 5.98 -12.57
C LYS A 105 13.35 7.34 -13.13
N LEU A 106 14.14 8.38 -12.84
CA LEU A 106 13.93 9.73 -13.37
C LEU A 106 14.29 9.77 -14.87
N ASP A 107 13.29 9.69 -15.74
CA ASP A 107 13.49 9.61 -17.19
C ASP A 107 13.65 10.98 -17.84
N SER A 108 12.84 11.94 -17.40
CA SER A 108 12.86 13.29 -17.98
C SER A 108 12.38 14.35 -17.01
N LEU A 109 12.56 15.61 -17.40
CA LEU A 109 11.97 16.76 -16.76
C LEU A 109 11.06 17.46 -17.77
N THR A 110 9.86 17.86 -17.35
CA THR A 110 8.98 18.69 -18.18
C THR A 110 9.62 20.06 -18.43
N GLY A 111 9.04 20.84 -19.35
CA GLY A 111 9.49 22.23 -19.57
C GLY A 111 9.38 23.12 -18.32
N ALA A 112 8.51 22.76 -17.37
CA ALA A 112 8.38 23.44 -16.08
C ALA A 112 9.31 22.86 -14.99
N GLY A 113 10.03 21.77 -15.28
CA GLY A 113 10.95 21.11 -14.36
C GLY A 113 10.31 20.00 -13.51
N ALA A 114 9.06 19.63 -13.78
CA ALA A 114 8.42 18.50 -13.11
C ALA A 114 9.09 17.19 -13.51
N PRO A 115 9.46 16.32 -12.56
CA PRO A 115 10.08 15.05 -12.88
C PRO A 115 9.08 14.05 -13.43
N VAL A 116 9.50 13.32 -14.45
CA VAL A 116 8.76 12.20 -15.03
C VAL A 116 9.52 10.92 -14.71
N PHE A 117 8.84 10.03 -14.00
CA PHE A 117 9.37 8.75 -13.56
C PHE A 117 8.73 7.60 -14.32
N THR A 118 9.51 6.55 -14.55
CA THR A 118 9.03 5.27 -15.06
C THR A 118 9.52 4.11 -14.20
N GLY A 119 8.83 2.97 -14.32
CA GLY A 119 9.02 1.85 -13.42
C GLY A 119 8.54 2.19 -12.02
N GLY A 120 9.14 1.58 -11.01
CA GLY A 120 8.75 1.78 -9.63
C GLY A 120 8.03 0.56 -9.10
N SER A 121 8.50 0.06 -7.97
CA SER A 121 7.80 -0.95 -7.18
C SER A 121 7.83 -0.54 -5.72
N ALA A 122 6.91 -1.08 -4.95
CA ALA A 122 6.89 -0.93 -3.51
C ALA A 122 6.55 -2.26 -2.84
N ALA A 123 6.83 -2.36 -1.55
CA ALA A 123 6.50 -3.54 -0.79
C ALA A 123 6.26 -3.19 0.68
N ILE A 124 5.34 -3.92 1.30
CA ILE A 124 5.09 -3.89 2.73
C ILE A 124 5.50 -5.23 3.32
N TYR A 125 6.25 -5.20 4.42
CA TYR A 125 6.72 -6.40 5.12
C TYR A 125 6.19 -6.44 6.56
N ALA A 126 5.79 -7.61 7.03
CA ALA A 126 5.48 -7.87 8.42
C ALA A 126 6.78 -8.25 9.16
N ASN A 127 7.38 -7.26 9.81
CA ASN A 127 8.74 -7.30 10.33
C ASN A 127 8.77 -7.64 11.83
N VAL A 128 9.75 -8.44 12.27
CA VAL A 128 9.97 -8.82 13.68
C VAL A 128 11.26 -8.24 14.27
N GLY A 129 12.02 -7.45 13.50
CA GLY A 129 13.27 -6.81 13.90
C GLY A 129 13.13 -5.38 14.44
N GLY A 130 11.90 -4.92 14.68
CA GLY A 130 11.58 -3.57 15.16
C GLY A 130 11.61 -2.50 14.06
N LEU A 131 11.80 -1.24 14.46
CA LEU A 131 11.78 -0.11 13.52
C LEU A 131 12.99 -0.15 12.56
N PRO A 132 12.77 0.02 11.25
CA PRO A 132 13.83 -0.12 10.26
C PRO A 132 14.83 1.05 10.34
N THR A 133 16.12 0.73 10.18
CA THR A 133 17.21 1.71 10.14
C THR A 133 17.89 1.80 8.76
N SER A 134 17.52 0.89 7.86
CA SER A 134 18.01 0.79 6.48
C SER A 134 16.95 0.14 5.60
N TYR A 135 17.14 0.25 4.28
CA TYR A 135 16.33 -0.47 3.31
C TYR A 135 16.34 -1.98 3.59
N ALA A 136 17.51 -2.57 3.80
CA ALA A 136 17.66 -4.00 4.08
C ALA A 136 16.87 -4.44 5.32
N SER A 137 16.96 -3.69 6.42
CA SER A 137 16.18 -3.99 7.63
C SER A 137 14.67 -3.79 7.45
N ALA A 138 14.23 -3.00 6.46
CA ALA A 138 12.82 -2.82 6.15
C ALA A 138 12.27 -3.93 5.23
N SER A 139 13.12 -4.80 4.68
CA SER A 139 12.77 -5.81 3.68
C SER A 139 13.27 -7.23 4.04
N ASP A 140 13.46 -7.53 5.32
CA ASP A 140 14.14 -8.76 5.78
C ASP A 140 13.19 -9.94 6.04
N ASP A 141 11.94 -9.65 6.43
CA ASP A 141 10.97 -10.64 6.91
C ASP A 141 9.86 -10.97 5.89
N LEU A 142 8.66 -11.31 6.36
CA LEU A 142 7.54 -11.74 5.53
C LEU A 142 7.08 -10.61 4.61
N LEU A 143 7.20 -10.83 3.30
CA LEU A 143 6.56 -10.01 2.27
C LEU A 143 5.03 -10.08 2.45
N TRP A 144 4.44 -9.02 2.96
CA TRP A 144 3.02 -8.94 3.26
C TRP A 144 2.23 -8.44 2.06
N LEU A 145 2.72 -7.39 1.40
CA LEU A 145 2.19 -6.90 0.12
C LEU A 145 3.35 -6.56 -0.82
N GLU A 146 3.21 -6.97 -2.07
CA GLU A 146 4.07 -6.59 -3.20
C GLU A 146 3.26 -5.70 -4.13
N LEU A 147 3.84 -4.56 -4.50
CA LEU A 147 3.15 -3.48 -5.18
C LEU A 147 3.90 -3.07 -6.46
N ASP A 148 3.17 -2.89 -7.56
CA ASP A 148 3.71 -2.36 -8.82
C ASP A 148 3.12 -0.97 -9.10
N ALA A 149 3.96 -0.04 -9.57
CA ALA A 149 3.51 1.35 -9.75
C ALA A 149 2.67 1.50 -11.02
N VAL A 150 1.50 2.11 -10.88
CA VAL A 150 0.59 2.42 -11.99
C VAL A 150 0.93 3.78 -12.58
N VAL A 151 0.95 3.86 -13.91
CA VAL A 151 1.17 5.14 -14.61
C VAL A 151 -0.06 6.02 -14.46
N ASN A 152 0.10 7.18 -13.83
CA ASN A 152 -0.88 8.25 -13.85
C ASN A 152 -0.64 9.11 -15.12
N PRO A 153 -1.54 9.10 -16.12
CA PRO A 153 -1.38 9.86 -17.36
C PRO A 153 -1.47 11.38 -17.17
N LEU A 154 -1.95 11.85 -16.02
CA LEU A 154 -2.06 13.27 -15.67
C LEU A 154 -0.85 13.79 -14.89
N ALA A 155 0.00 12.88 -14.37
CA ALA A 155 1.21 13.23 -13.62
C ALA A 155 2.30 13.85 -14.52
N GLY A 156 3.26 14.54 -13.89
CA GLY A 156 4.38 15.16 -14.60
C GLY A 156 3.88 16.17 -15.64
N ASP A 157 3.01 17.10 -15.21
CA ASP A 157 2.33 18.09 -16.07
C ASP A 157 1.59 17.47 -17.29
N GLY A 158 1.04 16.27 -17.12
CA GLY A 158 0.32 15.54 -18.16
C GLY A 158 1.21 14.75 -19.14
N ALA A 159 2.50 14.57 -18.82
CA ALA A 159 3.39 13.69 -19.59
C ALA A 159 3.17 12.21 -19.29
N GLY A 160 2.55 11.89 -18.15
CA GLY A 160 2.40 10.54 -17.64
C GLY A 160 3.61 10.12 -16.82
N SER A 161 3.40 9.73 -15.56
CA SER A 161 4.47 9.34 -14.63
C SER A 161 3.96 8.30 -13.64
N THR A 162 4.84 7.42 -13.15
CA THR A 162 4.50 6.44 -12.10
C THR A 162 4.49 7.03 -10.70
N ILE A 163 5.16 8.16 -10.50
CA ILE A 163 5.02 9.01 -9.31
C ILE A 163 4.92 10.47 -9.74
N ASP A 164 3.94 11.17 -9.21
CA ASP A 164 3.70 12.59 -9.45
C ASP A 164 4.33 13.41 -8.34
N VAL A 165 5.37 14.18 -8.64
CA VAL A 165 6.02 15.07 -7.68
C VAL A 165 5.68 16.51 -8.03
N ASP A 166 5.01 17.22 -7.12
CA ASP A 166 4.66 18.62 -7.32
C ASP A 166 5.90 19.50 -7.12
N GLY A 167 6.51 19.94 -8.23
CA GLY A 167 7.70 20.79 -8.25
C GLY A 167 8.89 20.09 -8.92
N THR A 168 10.09 20.25 -8.38
CA THR A 168 11.32 19.68 -8.95
C THR A 168 11.85 18.53 -8.07
N PRO A 169 12.81 17.70 -8.53
CA PRO A 169 13.42 16.67 -7.69
C PRO A 169 13.90 17.18 -6.31
N VAL A 170 14.42 18.42 -6.26
CA VAL A 170 14.90 19.07 -5.04
C VAL A 170 13.78 19.73 -4.24
N GLY A 171 12.93 20.49 -4.93
CA GLY A 171 11.95 21.39 -4.32
C GLY A 171 10.58 20.78 -4.07
N GLY A 172 10.32 19.57 -4.59
CA GLY A 172 9.04 18.91 -4.46
C GLY A 172 8.70 18.60 -3.02
N LEU A 173 7.54 19.08 -2.57
CA LEU A 173 7.06 18.91 -1.20
C LEU A 173 6.04 17.78 -1.08
N ASN A 174 5.34 17.50 -2.17
CA ASN A 174 4.26 16.53 -2.23
C ASN A 174 4.56 15.52 -3.34
N ALA A 175 4.24 14.26 -3.08
CA ALA A 175 4.31 13.21 -4.08
C ALA A 175 3.07 12.32 -4.00
N ASN A 176 2.53 11.90 -5.15
CA ASN A 176 1.43 10.94 -5.22
C ASN A 176 1.81 9.78 -6.14
N ALA A 177 1.45 8.56 -5.76
CA ALA A 177 1.63 7.37 -6.57
C ALA A 177 0.41 6.47 -6.46
N TYR A 178 0.23 5.59 -7.43
CA TYR A 178 -0.84 4.59 -7.46
C TYR A 178 -0.21 3.23 -7.63
N PHE A 179 -0.74 2.22 -6.95
CA PHE A 179 -0.12 0.90 -6.90
C PHE A 179 -1.13 -0.22 -7.09
N ASP A 180 -0.76 -1.21 -7.90
CA ASP A 180 -1.43 -2.50 -8.00
C ASP A 180 -0.81 -3.48 -7.01
N VAL A 181 -1.63 -4.29 -6.37
CA VAL A 181 -1.24 -5.41 -5.50
C VAL A 181 -0.97 -6.62 -6.38
N VAL A 182 0.30 -6.95 -6.55
CA VAL A 182 0.74 -8.03 -7.46
C VAL A 182 1.18 -9.29 -6.72
N GLY A 183 1.29 -9.25 -5.39
CA GLY A 183 1.79 -10.36 -4.59
C GLY A 183 1.84 -10.09 -3.09
N GLY A 184 2.40 -11.04 -2.34
CA GLY A 184 2.51 -11.01 -0.88
C GLY A 184 1.45 -11.85 -0.14
N ALA A 185 1.67 -12.04 1.17
CA ALA A 185 0.82 -12.91 2.00
C ALA A 185 -0.63 -12.41 2.15
N ALA A 186 -0.87 -11.10 2.03
CA ALA A 186 -2.20 -10.50 2.13
C ALA A 186 -2.77 -10.04 0.78
N ALA A 187 -2.12 -10.36 -0.34
CA ALA A 187 -2.45 -9.84 -1.66
C ALA A 187 -3.94 -10.00 -2.03
N SER A 188 -4.47 -11.20 -1.82
CA SER A 188 -5.86 -11.54 -2.15
C SER A 188 -6.91 -10.76 -1.38
N ASN A 189 -6.51 -10.01 -0.35
CA ASN A 189 -7.40 -9.15 0.41
C ASN A 189 -7.38 -7.70 -0.06
N PHE A 190 -6.50 -7.31 -0.98
CA PHE A 190 -6.33 -5.90 -1.37
C PHE A 190 -6.27 -5.67 -2.89
N ASP A 191 -6.30 -6.72 -3.70
CA ASP A 191 -6.49 -6.67 -5.17
C ASP A 191 -7.97 -6.35 -5.50
N THR A 192 -8.31 -5.06 -5.53
CA THR A 192 -9.67 -4.51 -5.63
C THR A 192 -9.92 -3.68 -6.90
N ASP A 193 -8.87 -3.17 -7.56
CA ASP A 193 -8.93 -2.18 -8.63
C ASP A 193 -9.79 -0.94 -8.27
N GLY A 194 -9.90 -0.62 -6.98
CA GLY A 194 -10.89 0.31 -6.43
C GLY A 194 -10.51 1.80 -6.51
N GLU A 195 -9.23 2.11 -6.70
CA GLU A 195 -8.68 3.46 -6.72
C GLU A 195 -8.55 4.01 -8.15
N LEU A 196 -8.02 5.23 -8.28
CA LEU A 196 -7.84 5.86 -9.59
C LEU A 196 -6.93 5.04 -10.50
N PHE A 197 -7.19 5.13 -11.81
CA PHE A 197 -6.46 4.40 -12.85
C PHE A 197 -6.59 2.88 -12.77
N GLY A 198 -7.55 2.38 -11.98
CA GLY A 198 -7.76 0.95 -11.76
C GLY A 198 -6.76 0.36 -10.79
N SER A 199 -6.10 1.18 -9.95
CA SER A 199 -5.15 0.70 -8.97
C SER A 199 -5.82 0.20 -7.68
N ASP A 200 -5.06 -0.45 -6.83
CA ASP A 200 -5.51 -0.91 -5.51
C ASP A 200 -5.27 0.11 -4.40
N PHE A 201 -4.16 0.83 -4.48
CA PHE A 201 -3.77 1.80 -3.48
C PHE A 201 -3.43 3.16 -4.07
N ALA A 202 -3.89 4.21 -3.39
CA ALA A 202 -3.44 5.58 -3.56
C ALA A 202 -2.44 5.94 -2.44
N TYR A 203 -1.23 6.32 -2.84
CA TYR A 203 -0.17 6.80 -1.96
C TYR A 203 -0.04 8.32 -2.07
N SER A 204 0.04 9.00 -0.93
CA SER A 204 0.39 10.42 -0.88
C SER A 204 1.45 10.66 0.18
N ALA A 205 2.46 11.46 -0.16
CA ALA A 205 3.58 11.78 0.71
C ALA A 205 3.85 13.26 0.78
N THR A 206 4.40 13.67 1.92
CA THR A 206 4.87 15.02 2.19
C THR A 206 6.27 15.01 2.75
N ARG A 207 7.10 15.95 2.31
CA ARG A 207 8.43 16.21 2.87
C ARG A 207 8.76 17.70 2.77
N ASN A 208 9.75 18.13 3.56
CA ASN A 208 10.32 19.45 3.39
C ASN A 208 11.32 19.47 2.21
N ALA A 209 11.47 20.63 1.55
CA ALA A 209 12.40 20.77 0.43
C ALA A 209 13.83 20.37 0.83
N GLY A 210 14.47 19.55 -0.01
CA GLY A 210 15.81 19.02 0.23
C GLY A 210 15.97 18.10 1.45
N GLN A 211 14.89 17.68 2.11
CA GLN A 211 14.95 16.66 3.15
C GLN A 211 14.79 15.25 2.55
N ASP A 212 15.51 14.30 3.14
CA ASP A 212 15.48 12.88 2.79
C ASP A 212 14.43 12.11 3.60
N THR A 213 13.65 12.77 4.45
CA THR A 213 12.62 12.16 5.30
C THR A 213 11.29 12.88 5.17
N GLY A 214 10.20 12.13 5.38
CA GLY A 214 8.85 12.64 5.25
C GLY A 214 7.81 11.71 5.88
N GLY A 215 6.55 12.12 5.72
CA GLY A 215 5.38 11.33 6.12
C GLY A 215 4.57 10.89 4.90
N PHE A 216 3.87 9.78 5.02
CA PHE A 216 3.00 9.27 3.96
C PHE A 216 1.65 8.79 4.50
N ILE A 217 0.70 8.69 3.59
CA ILE A 217 -0.61 8.06 3.76
C ILE A 217 -0.79 7.08 2.60
N ILE A 218 -1.30 5.89 2.89
CA ILE A 218 -1.75 4.92 1.88
C ILE A 218 -3.22 4.67 2.14
N ASN A 219 -4.04 4.84 1.11
CA ASN A 219 -5.48 4.56 1.12
C ASN A 219 -5.80 3.50 0.06
N GLY A 220 -6.80 2.68 0.33
CA GLY A 220 -7.34 1.71 -0.61
C GLY A 220 -8.56 1.03 -0.03
N ASN A 221 -8.91 -0.12 -0.61
CA ASN A 221 -9.98 -0.97 -0.11
C ASN A 221 -9.48 -2.40 0.10
N SER A 222 -10.19 -3.12 0.94
CA SER A 222 -9.97 -4.50 1.21
C SER A 222 -11.14 -5.32 0.66
N ILE A 223 -10.90 -6.59 0.44
CA ILE A 223 -11.92 -7.56 0.07
C ILE A 223 -12.40 -8.18 1.39
N PRO A 224 -13.65 -7.89 1.82
CA PRO A 224 -14.23 -8.58 2.97
C PRO A 224 -14.23 -10.08 2.72
N GLU A 225 -14.02 -10.89 3.77
CA GLU A 225 -14.07 -12.33 3.60
C GLU A 225 -15.38 -12.73 2.91
N PRO A 226 -15.34 -13.55 1.85
CA PRO A 226 -16.51 -13.84 1.03
C PRO A 226 -17.50 -14.65 1.87
N THR A 227 -18.46 -13.98 2.53
CA THR A 227 -19.76 -14.48 3.00
C THR A 227 -19.81 -15.93 3.51
N SER A 228 -18.72 -16.43 4.10
CA SER A 228 -18.58 -17.84 4.49
C SER A 228 -19.52 -18.15 5.68
N LEU A 229 -19.91 -17.10 6.41
CA LEU A 229 -21.00 -17.06 7.39
C LEU A 229 -22.41 -17.11 6.79
N ALA A 230 -22.66 -16.48 5.63
CA ALA A 230 -23.97 -16.53 4.98
C ALA A 230 -24.30 -17.95 4.48
N ILE A 231 -23.28 -18.72 4.07
CA ILE A 231 -23.43 -20.11 3.62
C ILE A 231 -23.53 -21.10 4.79
N PHE A 232 -22.81 -20.88 5.90
CA PHE A 232 -23.04 -21.68 7.11
C PHE A 232 -24.44 -21.45 7.69
N GLY A 233 -24.93 -20.21 7.69
CA GLY A 233 -26.29 -19.84 8.12
C GLY A 233 -27.41 -20.40 7.23
N LEU A 234 -27.25 -20.41 5.90
CA LEU A 234 -28.20 -21.05 4.99
C LEU A 234 -28.17 -22.59 5.09
N GLY A 235 -27.02 -23.18 5.38
CA GLY A 235 -26.86 -24.62 5.62
C GLY A 235 -27.66 -25.15 6.82
N LEU A 236 -27.70 -24.42 7.94
CA LEU A 236 -28.49 -24.77 9.13
C LEU A 236 -30.01 -24.55 8.92
N LEU A 237 -30.41 -23.52 8.18
CA LEU A 237 -31.79 -23.24 7.81
C LEU A 237 -32.38 -24.31 6.86
N GLY A 238 -31.57 -24.83 5.92
CA GLY A 238 -31.95 -25.98 5.09
C GLY A 238 -32.10 -27.28 5.89
N LEU A 239 -31.26 -27.48 6.91
CA LEU A 239 -31.27 -28.69 7.75
C LEU A 239 -32.47 -28.74 8.71
N ALA A 240 -32.85 -27.62 9.33
CA ALA A 240 -34.07 -27.52 10.14
C ALA A 240 -35.36 -27.64 9.28
N GLY A 241 -35.33 -27.15 8.04
CA GLY A 241 -36.41 -27.35 7.06
C GLY A 241 -36.60 -28.81 6.65
N ALA A 242 -35.51 -29.58 6.53
CA ALA A 242 -35.55 -31.01 6.23
C ALA A 242 -36.01 -31.87 7.41
N ALA A 243 -35.68 -31.49 8.65
CA ALA A 243 -36.09 -32.21 9.85
C ALA A 243 -37.62 -32.18 10.08
N ARG A 244 -38.31 -31.10 9.68
CA ARG A 244 -39.78 -30.96 9.79
C ARG A 244 -40.59 -31.73 8.75
N ARG A 245 -39.98 -32.26 7.67
CA ARG A 245 -40.69 -33.11 6.69
C ARG A 245 -40.73 -34.59 7.07
N LYS A 246 -40.01 -35.00 8.13
CA LYS A 246 -39.97 -36.38 8.63
C LYS A 246 -40.87 -36.65 9.85
N ALA A 247 -41.57 -35.64 10.37
CA ALA A 247 -42.56 -35.78 11.43
C ALA A 247 -43.98 -35.73 10.85
#